data_AF-A0AAV1AGF0-F1
#
_entry.id   AF-A0AAV1AGF0-F1
#
_cell.length_a   1.000
_cell.length_b   1.000
_cell.length_c   1.000
_cell.angle_alpha   90.00
_cell.angle_beta   90.00
_cell.angle_gamma   90.00
#
_symmetry.space_group_name_H-M   'P 1'
#
loop_
_entity.id
_entity.type
_entity.pdbx_description
1 polymer ?
#
loop_
_entity_poly.entity_id
_entity_poly.type
_entity_poly.pdbx_seq_one_letter_code
_entity_poly.pdbx_strand_id
1 'polypeptide(L)'
;MSESCDTVTSPQLKRKLTRSCLSTTLLVIAFPVALTAVFYQLEPFKPAHFPARELPRTASAPTVIPRMLVGSEVVVEGKVKGPEDLAYDKRNRLIYTGCEDGWIKRITVNKSVADSVVKNWVNTGGRPLGLALEKTGELIVADADLGLLRVRVKGNKSNVEVLANEYNGLKFNLTDGVDVGEDGTIYFTDATYKYNLKDFYFDFAERKPHGRFMSYNPATKKVALLARNLYFANGVAVAPDQKFVVYCETIL
;
A
#
# COMPACT_ATOMS: atom_id res chain seq x y z
N MET A 1 -62.41 -58.85 30.76
CA MET A 1 -61.61 -58.49 29.57
C MET A 1 -62.43 -57.48 28.79
N SER A 2 -62.07 -56.21 28.67
CA SER A 2 -60.76 -55.59 28.53
C SER A 2 -60.82 -54.13 29.00
N GLU A 3 -59.83 -53.69 29.78
CA GLU A 3 -59.60 -52.28 30.11
C GLU A 3 -59.28 -51.49 28.84
N SER A 4 -60.00 -50.39 28.62
CA SER A 4 -59.76 -49.42 27.56
C SER A 4 -59.08 -48.20 28.18
N CYS A 5 -57.83 -47.97 27.76
CA CYS A 5 -56.95 -46.91 28.23
C CYS A 5 -57.38 -45.54 27.66
N ASP A 6 -57.88 -44.65 28.53
CA ASP A 6 -58.15 -43.25 28.19
C ASP A 6 -56.83 -42.49 28.02
N THR A 7 -56.51 -42.10 26.78
CA THR A 7 -55.38 -41.21 26.48
C THR A 7 -55.86 -39.76 26.39
N VAL A 8 -55.76 -39.04 27.50
CA VAL A 8 -55.92 -37.58 27.57
C VAL A 8 -54.79 -36.91 26.80
N THR A 9 -55.02 -36.56 25.53
CA THR A 9 -54.08 -35.74 24.74
C THR A 9 -54.34 -34.26 24.98
N SER A 10 -53.62 -33.70 25.96
CA SER A 10 -53.70 -32.29 26.36
C SER A 10 -53.24 -31.33 25.22
N PRO A 11 -54.09 -30.38 24.76
CA PRO A 11 -53.73 -29.38 23.75
C PRO A 11 -52.64 -28.38 24.20
N GLN A 12 -52.35 -28.31 25.50
CA GLN A 12 -51.30 -27.45 26.06
C GLN A 12 -49.89 -27.93 25.68
N LEU A 13 -49.67 -29.25 25.60
CA LEU A 13 -48.36 -29.84 25.29
C LEU A 13 -47.97 -29.63 23.82
N LYS A 14 -48.92 -29.81 22.90
CA LYS A 14 -48.74 -29.54 21.46
C LYS A 14 -48.36 -28.08 21.19
N ARG A 15 -48.94 -27.14 21.94
CA ARG A 15 -48.70 -25.69 21.80
C ARG A 15 -47.33 -25.24 22.33
N LYS A 16 -46.79 -25.92 23.35
CA LYS A 16 -45.41 -25.72 23.84
C LYS A 16 -44.37 -26.32 22.88
N LEU A 17 -44.59 -27.52 22.36
CA LEU A 17 -43.68 -28.16 21.40
C LEU A 17 -43.61 -27.40 20.07
N THR A 18 -44.72 -26.90 19.55
CA THR A 18 -44.73 -26.10 18.32
C THR A 18 -44.01 -24.75 18.50
N ARG A 19 -44.19 -24.06 19.64
CA ARG A 19 -43.44 -22.83 19.95
C ARG A 19 -41.94 -23.07 20.14
N SER A 20 -41.56 -24.17 20.80
CA SER A 20 -40.16 -24.55 21.03
C SER A 20 -39.44 -24.91 19.73
N CYS A 21 -40.09 -25.69 18.86
CA CYS A 21 -39.55 -26.07 17.56
C CYS A 21 -39.37 -24.84 16.65
N LEU A 22 -40.40 -23.97 16.56
CA LEU A 22 -40.36 -22.76 15.75
C LEU A 22 -39.27 -21.77 16.22
N SER A 23 -39.10 -21.62 17.54
CA SER A 23 -38.03 -20.79 18.13
C SER A 23 -36.64 -21.33 17.83
N THR A 24 -36.47 -22.65 17.86
CA THR A 24 -35.18 -23.30 17.57
C THR A 24 -34.83 -23.20 16.10
N THR A 25 -35.80 -23.39 15.20
CA THR A 25 -35.59 -23.19 13.74
C THR A 25 -35.26 -21.74 13.41
N LEU A 26 -35.92 -20.78 14.06
CA LEU A 26 -35.64 -19.35 13.87
C LEU A 26 -34.20 -19.02 14.30
N LEU A 27 -33.73 -19.57 15.42
CA LEU A 27 -32.35 -19.39 15.90
C LEU A 27 -31.32 -20.04 14.97
N VAL A 28 -31.60 -21.24 14.45
CA VAL A 28 -30.69 -21.96 13.52
C VAL A 28 -30.54 -21.25 12.17
N ILE A 29 -31.52 -20.43 11.76
CA ILE A 29 -31.43 -19.62 10.53
C ILE A 29 -30.92 -18.22 10.84
N ALA A 30 -31.45 -17.56 11.87
CA ALA A 30 -31.09 -16.19 12.21
C ALA A 30 -29.65 -16.07 12.71
N PHE A 31 -29.12 -17.09 13.41
CA PHE A 31 -27.74 -17.07 13.89
C PHE A 31 -26.72 -17.07 12.75
N PRO A 32 -26.73 -18.00 11.77
CA PRO A 32 -25.81 -17.93 10.64
C PRO A 32 -26.05 -16.71 9.74
N VAL A 33 -27.29 -16.21 9.62
CA VAL A 33 -27.58 -14.94 8.91
C VAL A 33 -26.98 -13.73 9.64
N ALA A 34 -27.14 -13.66 10.96
CA ALA A 34 -26.52 -12.61 11.77
C ALA A 34 -24.99 -12.72 11.77
N LEU A 35 -24.47 -13.94 11.85
CA LEU A 35 -23.04 -14.22 11.81
C LEU A 35 -22.45 -13.87 10.45
N THR A 36 -23.11 -14.23 9.35
CA THR A 36 -22.71 -13.79 8.00
C THR A 36 -22.85 -12.29 7.84
N ALA A 37 -23.91 -11.65 8.33
CA ALA A 37 -24.03 -10.19 8.30
C ALA A 37 -22.92 -9.48 9.10
N VAL A 38 -22.53 -10.03 10.25
CA VAL A 38 -21.40 -9.54 11.05
C VAL A 38 -20.08 -9.73 10.30
N PHE A 39 -19.86 -10.90 9.67
CA PHE A 39 -18.67 -11.14 8.85
C PHE A 39 -18.66 -10.28 7.57
N TYR A 40 -19.81 -9.96 6.98
CA TYR A 40 -19.95 -9.08 5.82
C TYR A 40 -19.76 -7.59 6.18
N GLN A 41 -19.89 -7.22 7.46
CA GLN A 41 -19.63 -5.88 7.96
C GLN A 41 -18.16 -5.58 8.23
N LEU A 42 -17.27 -6.56 8.11
CA LEU A 42 -15.82 -6.36 8.11
C LEU A 42 -15.43 -5.65 6.81
N GLU A 43 -15.40 -4.31 6.88
CA GLU A 43 -15.14 -3.34 5.81
C GLU A 43 -15.85 -3.60 4.46
N PRO A 44 -17.08 -3.07 4.27
CA PRO A 44 -17.79 -3.31 3.04
C PRO A 44 -17.05 -2.63 1.87
N PHE A 45 -16.72 -3.40 0.85
CA PHE A 45 -16.46 -2.88 -0.49
C PHE A 45 -17.70 -2.11 -0.96
N LYS A 46 -17.58 -0.79 -1.11
CA LYS A 46 -18.70 0.12 -1.41
C LYS A 46 -18.39 0.90 -2.68
N PRO A 47 -18.59 0.30 -3.87
CA PRO A 47 -18.23 0.95 -5.13
C PRO A 47 -18.97 2.27 -5.29
N ALA A 48 -18.27 3.27 -5.81
CA ALA A 48 -18.81 4.59 -6.11
C ALA A 48 -18.74 4.89 -7.61
N HIS A 49 -19.55 5.85 -8.06
CA HIS A 49 -19.40 6.41 -9.40
C HIS A 49 -18.14 7.26 -9.46
N PHE A 50 -17.32 7.01 -10.47
CA PHE A 50 -16.10 7.76 -10.71
C PHE A 50 -16.43 9.10 -11.40
N PRO A 51 -16.08 10.26 -10.83
CA PRO A 51 -16.44 11.57 -11.35
C PRO A 51 -15.51 12.00 -12.50
N ALA A 52 -15.53 11.25 -13.61
CA ALA A 52 -14.64 11.44 -14.76
C ALA A 52 -14.67 12.87 -15.36
N ARG A 53 -15.76 13.61 -15.16
CA ARG A 53 -15.94 14.98 -15.67
C ARG A 53 -15.21 16.05 -14.84
N GLU A 54 -14.88 15.74 -13.58
CA GLU A 54 -14.25 16.68 -12.65
C GLU A 54 -12.72 16.61 -12.69
N LEU A 55 -12.17 15.59 -13.35
CA LEU A 55 -10.72 15.43 -13.48
C LEU A 55 -10.16 16.33 -14.57
N PRO A 56 -8.95 16.90 -14.36
CA PRO A 56 -8.26 17.67 -15.37
C PRO A 56 -8.15 16.88 -16.67
N ARG A 57 -8.33 17.55 -17.81
CA ARG A 57 -8.14 16.93 -19.13
C ARG A 57 -6.76 16.27 -19.17
N THR A 58 -6.74 14.99 -19.52
CA THR A 58 -5.53 14.20 -19.67
C THR A 58 -4.59 14.87 -20.70
N ALA A 59 -3.40 15.25 -20.25
CA ALA A 59 -2.29 15.45 -21.16
C ALA A 59 -1.94 14.07 -21.74
N SER A 60 -2.17 13.85 -23.02
CA SER A 60 -1.79 12.60 -23.68
C SER A 60 -0.30 12.66 -24.00
N ALA A 61 0.48 11.83 -23.32
CA ALA A 61 1.84 11.53 -23.77
C ALA A 61 1.77 10.61 -25.02
N PRO A 62 2.68 10.75 -25.99
CA PRO A 62 2.75 9.83 -27.12
C PRO A 62 2.95 8.40 -26.63
N THR A 63 2.14 7.45 -27.13
CA THR A 63 2.29 6.02 -26.81
C THR A 63 3.65 5.47 -27.23
N VAL A 64 4.24 6.06 -28.27
CA VAL A 64 5.59 5.74 -28.74
C VAL A 64 6.35 7.03 -28.87
N ILE A 65 7.46 7.13 -28.14
CA ILE A 65 8.47 8.16 -28.34
C ILE A 65 9.60 7.49 -29.12
N PRO A 66 9.58 7.57 -30.47
CA PRO A 66 10.63 6.96 -31.29
C PRO A 66 11.95 7.61 -30.86
N ARG A 67 12.86 6.79 -30.31
CA ARG A 67 14.17 7.12 -29.72
C ARG A 67 14.26 7.29 -28.19
N MET A 68 13.22 7.02 -27.40
CA MET A 68 13.32 7.10 -25.94
C MET A 68 14.44 6.22 -25.34
N LEU A 69 14.76 5.11 -25.99
CA LEU A 69 15.79 4.16 -25.56
C LEU A 69 17.10 4.27 -26.37
N VAL A 70 17.20 5.21 -27.30
CA VAL A 70 18.43 5.34 -28.11
C VAL A 70 19.55 5.84 -27.21
N GLY A 71 20.61 5.03 -27.09
CA GLY A 71 21.73 5.29 -26.18
C GLY A 71 21.54 4.72 -24.77
N SER A 72 20.43 4.03 -24.50
CA SER A 72 20.20 3.31 -23.25
C SER A 72 20.73 1.88 -23.34
N GLU A 73 21.24 1.36 -22.23
CA GLU A 73 21.69 -0.02 -22.10
C GLU A 73 20.86 -0.75 -21.04
N VAL A 74 20.58 -2.03 -21.26
CA VAL A 74 19.89 -2.87 -20.28
C VAL A 74 20.88 -3.30 -19.20
N VAL A 75 20.53 -3.05 -17.94
CA VAL A 75 21.37 -3.36 -16.79
C VAL A 75 20.68 -4.42 -15.93
N VAL A 76 21.45 -5.44 -15.51
CA VAL A 76 21.04 -6.46 -14.54
C VAL A 76 19.75 -7.23 -14.86
N GLU A 77 19.47 -7.41 -16.15
CA GLU A 77 18.32 -8.17 -16.64
C GLU A 77 18.26 -9.58 -16.02
N GLY A 78 17.09 -9.94 -15.48
CA GLY A 78 16.87 -11.22 -14.82
C GLY A 78 17.61 -11.42 -13.49
N LYS A 79 18.37 -10.42 -12.99
CA LYS A 79 19.14 -10.51 -11.73
C LYS A 79 18.43 -9.88 -10.54
N VAL A 80 17.35 -9.13 -10.76
CA VAL A 80 16.53 -8.49 -9.73
C VAL A 80 15.06 -8.88 -9.92
N LYS A 81 14.34 -9.14 -8.83
CA LYS A 81 12.96 -9.63 -8.87
C LYS A 81 11.98 -8.49 -8.55
N GLY A 82 11.15 -8.13 -9.52
CA GLY A 82 10.17 -7.05 -9.37
C GLY A 82 10.78 -5.74 -8.85
N PRO A 83 11.82 -5.19 -9.51
CA PRO A 83 12.41 -3.93 -9.07
C PRO A 83 11.37 -2.82 -9.14
N GLU A 84 11.24 -2.06 -8.05
CA GLU A 84 10.42 -0.86 -7.93
C GLU A 84 11.32 0.30 -7.52
N ASP A 85 11.07 1.44 -8.17
CA ASP A 85 11.82 2.69 -8.09
C ASP A 85 13.36 2.53 -8.17
N LEU A 86 14.05 3.66 -8.34
CA LEU A 86 15.49 3.70 -8.26
C LEU A 86 15.99 4.99 -7.63
N ALA A 87 16.95 4.86 -6.74
CA ALA A 87 17.72 5.99 -6.23
C ALA A 87 19.17 5.88 -6.72
N TYR A 88 19.67 6.96 -7.32
CA TYR A 88 21.02 7.00 -7.86
C TYR A 88 21.98 7.86 -7.02
N ASP A 89 22.96 7.20 -6.40
CA ASP A 89 24.08 7.88 -5.76
C ASP A 89 25.17 8.16 -6.79
N LYS A 90 25.17 9.38 -7.31
CA LYS A 90 26.16 9.87 -8.29
C LYS A 90 27.59 9.87 -7.73
N ARG A 91 27.79 10.09 -6.42
CA ARG A 91 29.14 10.20 -5.83
C ARG A 91 29.84 8.85 -5.84
N ASN A 92 29.10 7.79 -5.52
CA ASN A 92 29.64 6.43 -5.45
C ASN A 92 29.31 5.56 -6.68
N ARG A 93 28.55 6.09 -7.64
CA ARG A 93 28.05 5.36 -8.82
C ARG A 93 27.26 4.10 -8.45
N LEU A 94 26.36 4.25 -7.49
CA LEU A 94 25.52 3.16 -6.98
C LEU A 94 24.06 3.44 -7.33
N ILE A 95 23.36 2.40 -7.79
CA ILE A 95 21.90 2.41 -7.92
C ILE A 95 21.32 1.55 -6.80
N TYR A 96 20.27 2.03 -6.17
CA TYR A 96 19.46 1.29 -5.21
C TYR A 96 18.09 1.05 -5.82
N THR A 97 17.53 -0.15 -5.64
CA THR A 97 16.17 -0.49 -6.09
C THR A 97 15.52 -1.44 -5.10
N GLY A 98 14.22 -1.26 -4.84
CA GLY A 98 13.43 -2.11 -3.97
C GLY A 98 12.94 -3.33 -4.72
N CYS A 99 13.07 -4.54 -4.15
CA CYS A 99 12.64 -5.77 -4.81
C CYS A 99 11.49 -6.46 -4.07
N GLU A 100 10.77 -7.31 -4.80
CA GLU A 100 9.62 -8.08 -4.31
C GLU A 100 10.00 -9.04 -3.16
N ASP A 101 11.27 -9.42 -3.05
CA ASP A 101 11.80 -10.26 -1.99
C ASP A 101 12.18 -9.47 -0.71
N GLY A 102 11.75 -8.21 -0.60
CA GLY A 102 12.00 -7.31 0.52
C GLY A 102 13.42 -6.76 0.60
N TRP A 103 14.29 -7.16 -0.34
CA TRP A 103 15.63 -6.61 -0.42
C TRP A 103 15.64 -5.30 -1.19
N ILE A 104 16.31 -4.31 -0.62
CA ILE A 104 16.89 -3.21 -1.37
C ILE A 104 18.20 -3.75 -1.96
N LYS A 105 18.25 -3.85 -3.28
CA LYS A 105 19.46 -4.26 -4.00
C LYS A 105 20.33 -3.02 -4.26
N ARG A 106 21.64 -3.19 -4.13
CA ARG A 106 22.64 -2.18 -4.51
C ARG A 106 23.39 -2.67 -5.74
N ILE A 107 23.37 -1.85 -6.78
CA ILE A 107 23.95 -2.13 -8.08
C ILE A 107 25.12 -1.17 -8.31
N THR A 108 26.30 -1.71 -8.53
CA THR A 108 27.47 -0.91 -8.93
C THR A 108 27.52 -0.84 -10.44
N VAL A 109 27.37 0.36 -11.01
CA VAL A 109 27.45 0.58 -12.46
C VAL A 109 28.88 0.94 -12.84
N ASN A 110 29.59 -0.03 -13.41
CA ASN A 110 30.97 0.12 -13.88
C ASN A 110 31.03 0.85 -15.24
N LYS A 111 32.20 0.89 -15.88
CA LYS A 111 32.35 1.50 -17.22
C LYS A 111 31.56 0.74 -18.29
N SER A 112 31.37 -0.56 -18.11
CA SER A 112 30.51 -1.42 -18.93
C SER A 112 29.37 -1.96 -18.06
N VAL A 113 28.16 -2.02 -18.61
CA VAL A 113 27.00 -2.60 -17.94
C VAL A 113 27.13 -4.10 -17.69
N ALA A 114 27.92 -4.79 -18.52
CA ALA A 114 28.22 -6.22 -18.36
C ALA A 114 28.93 -6.52 -17.04
N ASP A 115 29.73 -5.56 -16.55
CA ASP A 115 30.49 -5.67 -15.31
C ASP A 115 29.69 -5.21 -14.08
N SER A 116 28.40 -4.96 -14.22
CA SER A 116 27.56 -4.49 -13.11
C SER A 116 27.39 -5.57 -12.06
N VAL A 117 27.64 -5.21 -10.80
CA VAL A 117 27.53 -6.12 -9.66
C VAL A 117 26.27 -5.81 -8.86
N VAL A 118 25.40 -6.80 -8.68
CA VAL A 118 24.21 -6.72 -7.83
C VAL A 118 24.56 -7.29 -6.46
N LYS A 119 24.20 -6.58 -5.39
CA LYS A 119 24.32 -7.06 -4.01
C LYS A 119 23.00 -6.87 -3.27
N ASN A 120 22.63 -7.89 -2.50
CA ASN A 120 21.64 -7.76 -1.43
C ASN A 120 22.21 -6.79 -0.40
N TRP A 121 21.65 -5.59 -0.29
CA TRP A 121 22.23 -4.54 0.54
C TRP A 121 21.56 -4.48 1.91
N VAL A 122 20.25 -4.27 1.95
CA VAL A 122 19.45 -4.26 3.18
C VAL A 122 18.11 -4.92 2.89
N ASN A 123 17.62 -5.77 3.80
CA ASN A 123 16.25 -6.30 3.73
C ASN A 123 15.38 -5.53 4.72
N THR A 124 14.26 -4.97 4.27
CA THR A 124 13.33 -4.24 5.15
C THR A 124 12.41 -5.18 5.92
N GLY A 125 12.20 -6.40 5.41
CA GLY A 125 11.19 -7.35 5.87
C GLY A 125 9.79 -7.09 5.29
N GLY A 126 9.61 -6.03 4.51
CA GLY A 126 8.37 -5.65 3.83
C GLY A 126 8.55 -5.59 2.31
N ARG A 127 7.94 -4.60 1.67
CA ARG A 127 8.00 -4.39 0.22
C ARG A 127 8.38 -2.94 -0.09
N PRO A 128 9.67 -2.64 -0.31
CA PRO A 128 10.11 -1.31 -0.70
C PRO A 128 9.60 -0.99 -2.12
N LEU A 129 8.81 0.09 -2.23
CA LEU A 129 8.22 0.58 -3.49
C LEU A 129 8.88 1.88 -3.94
N GLY A 130 9.04 2.86 -3.05
CA GLY A 130 9.67 4.15 -3.36
C GLY A 130 10.98 4.35 -2.59
N LEU A 131 11.96 4.99 -3.22
CA LEU A 131 13.31 5.20 -2.69
C LEU A 131 13.81 6.61 -2.96
N ALA A 132 14.26 7.30 -1.92
CA ALA A 132 14.90 8.61 -2.05
C ALA A 132 16.17 8.72 -1.22
N LEU A 133 17.23 9.31 -1.79
CA LEU A 133 18.49 9.55 -1.08
C LEU A 133 18.43 10.88 -0.32
N GLU A 134 18.74 10.84 0.97
CA GLU A 134 19.02 12.07 1.73
C GLU A 134 20.41 12.61 1.38
N LYS A 135 20.63 13.91 1.67
CA LYS A 135 21.94 14.58 1.53
C LYS A 135 23.06 13.89 2.34
N THR A 136 22.70 13.20 3.41
CA THR A 136 23.59 12.41 4.29
C THR A 136 24.06 11.11 3.64
N GLY A 137 23.44 10.67 2.54
CA GLY A 137 23.65 9.34 1.92
C GLY A 137 22.81 8.23 2.55
N GLU A 138 21.93 8.56 3.49
CA GLU A 138 20.91 7.64 4.02
C GLU A 138 19.78 7.48 3.01
N LEU A 139 19.11 6.33 3.02
CA LEU A 139 18.03 6.04 2.10
C LEU A 139 16.70 6.11 2.84
N ILE A 140 15.78 6.93 2.33
CA ILE A 140 14.39 6.94 2.75
C ILE A 140 13.62 5.98 1.84
N VAL A 141 12.74 5.20 2.46
CA VAL A 141 12.02 4.13 1.79
C VAL A 141 10.54 4.28 2.11
N ALA A 142 9.72 4.35 1.07
CA ALA A 142 8.31 4.04 1.14
C ALA A 142 8.16 2.52 1.02
N ASP A 143 7.88 1.86 2.15
CA ASP A 143 7.64 0.42 2.20
C ASP A 143 6.14 0.16 2.31
N ALA A 144 5.60 -0.63 1.37
CA ALA A 144 4.17 -0.88 1.25
C ALA A 144 3.57 -1.42 2.55
N ASP A 145 4.31 -2.27 3.25
CA ASP A 145 3.83 -3.00 4.43
C ASP A 145 4.18 -2.29 5.74
N LEU A 146 5.33 -1.59 5.78
CA LEU A 146 5.90 -1.07 7.03
C LEU A 146 5.75 0.45 7.19
N GLY A 147 5.41 1.18 6.13
CA GLY A 147 5.27 2.63 6.13
C GLY A 147 6.54 3.35 5.66
N LEU A 148 6.78 4.53 6.22
CA LEU A 148 7.94 5.35 5.91
C LEU A 148 9.14 4.88 6.75
N LEU A 149 10.21 4.45 6.09
CA LEU A 149 11.42 3.94 6.72
C LEU A 149 12.64 4.81 6.40
N ARG A 150 13.64 4.70 7.26
CA ARG A 150 15.00 5.21 7.04
C ARG A 150 16.00 4.08 7.17
N VAL A 151 16.84 3.93 6.16
CA VAL A 151 17.89 2.92 6.10
C VAL A 151 19.26 3.58 6.25
N ARG A 152 19.99 3.13 7.27
CA ARG A 152 21.36 3.57 7.58
C ARG A 152 22.29 2.38 7.54
N VAL A 153 23.45 2.52 6.90
CA VAL A 153 24.48 1.48 6.89
C VAL A 153 25.78 2.05 7.42
N LYS A 154 26.33 1.42 8.46
CA LYS A 154 27.64 1.76 9.04
C LYS A 154 28.51 0.52 9.08
N GLY A 155 29.51 0.47 8.20
CA GLY A 155 30.31 -0.74 7.98
C GLY A 155 29.44 -1.90 7.50
N ASN A 156 29.46 -3.02 8.23
CA ASN A 156 28.67 -4.22 7.90
C ASN A 156 27.31 -4.29 8.61
N LYS A 157 26.92 -3.24 9.36
CA LYS A 157 25.64 -3.20 10.08
C LYS A 157 24.69 -2.27 9.37
N SER A 158 23.51 -2.77 9.03
CA SER A 158 22.36 -2.00 8.57
C SER A 158 21.39 -1.76 9.72
N ASN A 159 20.80 -0.57 9.76
CA ASN A 159 19.67 -0.23 10.63
C ASN A 159 18.52 0.24 9.74
N VAL A 160 17.34 -0.35 9.96
CA VAL A 160 16.07 0.03 9.33
C VAL A 160 15.19 0.61 10.43
N GLU A 161 15.00 1.92 10.41
CA GLU A 161 14.19 2.68 11.37
C GLU A 161 12.83 2.99 10.75
N VAL A 162 11.73 2.67 11.45
CA VAL A 162 10.39 3.13 11.07
C VAL A 162 10.23 4.58 11.50
N LEU A 163 10.09 5.50 10.54
CA LEU A 163 9.87 6.92 10.80
C LEU A 163 8.40 7.22 11.09
N ALA A 164 7.49 6.59 10.34
CA ALA A 164 6.04 6.71 10.52
C ALA A 164 5.31 5.53 9.87
N ASN A 165 4.26 5.03 10.50
CA ASN A 165 3.37 4.00 9.95
C ASN A 165 1.87 4.31 10.12
N GLU A 166 1.55 5.52 10.59
CA GLU A 166 0.18 6.00 10.77
C GLU A 166 0.13 7.53 10.79
N TYR A 167 -1.09 8.05 10.62
CA TYR A 167 -1.43 9.45 10.83
C TYR A 167 -2.77 9.54 11.55
N ASN A 168 -2.80 10.24 12.70
CA ASN A 168 -3.99 10.39 13.55
C ASN A 168 -4.69 9.06 13.89
N GLY A 169 -3.90 8.02 14.22
CA GLY A 169 -4.41 6.69 14.57
C GLY A 169 -4.87 5.83 13.38
N LEU A 170 -4.87 6.38 12.16
CA LEU A 170 -5.13 5.62 10.94
C LEU A 170 -3.81 5.13 10.33
N LYS A 171 -3.60 3.82 10.33
CA LYS A 171 -2.44 3.14 9.75
C LYS A 171 -2.28 3.48 8.26
N PHE A 172 -1.04 3.48 7.79
CA PHE A 172 -0.75 3.40 6.37
C PHE A 172 -0.96 1.96 5.91
N ASN A 173 -1.40 1.76 4.67
CA ASN A 173 -1.67 0.41 4.15
C ASN A 173 -1.00 0.16 2.80
N LEU A 174 -0.67 1.23 2.06
CA LEU A 174 0.12 1.14 0.84
C LEU A 174 1.01 2.38 0.70
N THR A 175 2.09 2.45 1.49
CA THR A 175 3.08 3.54 1.32
C THR A 175 3.88 3.29 0.04
N ASP A 176 3.80 4.21 -0.91
CA ASP A 176 4.19 3.94 -2.32
C ASP A 176 5.35 4.83 -2.77
N GLY A 177 5.11 6.13 -2.96
CA GLY A 177 6.12 7.09 -3.38
C GLY A 177 6.77 7.85 -2.23
N VAL A 178 8.04 8.21 -2.39
CA VAL A 178 8.75 9.12 -1.49
C VAL A 178 9.77 9.98 -2.23
N ASP A 179 9.92 11.23 -1.78
CA ASP A 179 10.99 12.12 -2.19
C ASP A 179 11.40 13.06 -1.05
N VAL A 180 12.60 13.63 -1.11
CA VAL A 180 13.20 14.44 -0.04
C VAL A 180 13.53 15.84 -0.53
N GLY A 181 12.94 16.84 0.12
CA GLY A 181 13.24 18.25 -0.12
C GLY A 181 14.63 18.64 0.35
N GLU A 182 15.16 19.74 -0.19
CA GLU A 182 16.50 20.22 0.19
C GLU A 182 16.63 20.61 1.67
N ASP A 183 15.52 20.99 2.31
CA ASP A 183 15.44 21.30 3.74
C ASP A 183 15.39 20.04 4.63
N GLY A 184 15.33 18.85 4.02
CA GLY A 184 15.19 17.56 4.70
C GLY A 184 13.75 17.16 5.00
N THR A 185 12.75 17.92 4.55
CA THR A 185 11.35 17.50 4.61
C THR A 185 11.15 16.30 3.70
N ILE A 186 10.58 15.22 4.23
CA ILE A 186 10.32 13.99 3.48
C ILE A 186 8.87 14.02 3.01
N TYR A 187 8.64 13.98 1.71
CA TYR A 187 7.31 13.94 1.11
C TYR A 187 7.01 12.51 0.68
N PHE A 188 5.83 12.00 1.02
CA PHE A 188 5.49 10.60 0.72
C PHE A 188 3.99 10.42 0.53
N THR A 189 3.63 9.34 -0.16
CA THR A 189 2.24 8.98 -0.42
C THR A 189 1.86 7.69 0.29
N ASP A 190 0.59 7.62 0.69
CA ASP A 190 -0.10 6.39 1.05
C ASP A 190 -1.17 6.22 -0.02
N ALA A 191 -0.91 5.37 -1.00
CA ALA A 191 -1.69 5.26 -2.22
C ALA A 191 -3.14 4.93 -1.91
N THR A 192 -3.37 4.05 -0.94
CA THR A 192 -4.66 3.80 -0.33
C THR A 192 -4.46 3.40 1.12
N TYR A 193 -5.20 4.04 2.03
CA TYR A 193 -5.21 3.61 3.43
C TYR A 193 -6.07 2.36 3.66
N LYS A 194 -6.82 1.90 2.65
CA LYS A 194 -7.83 0.84 2.79
C LYS A 194 -7.33 -0.53 2.37
N TYR A 195 -6.54 -0.61 1.30
CA TYR A 195 -6.05 -1.88 0.74
C TYR A 195 -4.54 -1.99 0.81
N ASN A 196 -4.03 -3.21 0.99
CA ASN A 196 -2.60 -3.51 0.93
C ASN A 196 -2.17 -3.83 -0.51
N LEU A 197 -0.89 -4.09 -0.74
CA LEU A 197 -0.34 -4.34 -2.09
C LEU A 197 -0.89 -5.59 -2.78
N LYS A 198 -1.41 -6.59 -2.04
CA LYS A 198 -2.04 -7.78 -2.65
C LYS A 198 -3.45 -7.50 -3.10
N ASP A 199 -4.13 -6.58 -2.41
CA ASP A 199 -5.55 -6.29 -2.55
C ASP A 199 -5.83 -4.94 -3.24
N PHE A 200 -4.78 -4.23 -3.70
CA PHE A 200 -4.88 -2.88 -4.26
C PHE A 200 -5.86 -2.74 -5.43
N TYR A 201 -6.09 -3.82 -6.19
CA TYR A 201 -7.07 -3.85 -7.28
C TYR A 201 -8.49 -3.50 -6.81
N PHE A 202 -8.82 -3.79 -5.54
CA PHE A 202 -10.12 -3.41 -4.98
C PHE A 202 -10.26 -1.90 -4.79
N ASP A 203 -9.17 -1.15 -4.64
CA ASP A 203 -9.22 0.31 -4.56
C ASP A 203 -9.70 0.91 -5.90
N PHE A 204 -9.16 0.40 -7.02
CA PHE A 204 -9.61 0.75 -8.36
C PHE A 204 -11.05 0.33 -8.64
N ALA A 205 -11.45 -0.84 -8.16
CA ALA A 205 -12.82 -1.32 -8.32
C ALA A 205 -13.81 -0.52 -7.47
N GLU A 206 -13.41 -0.06 -6.29
CA GLU A 206 -14.25 0.75 -5.40
C GLU A 206 -14.39 2.19 -5.91
N ARG A 207 -13.40 2.68 -6.67
CA ARG A 207 -13.41 4.01 -7.31
C ARG A 207 -13.63 5.11 -6.30
N LYS A 208 -12.97 4.98 -5.16
CA LYS A 208 -13.00 5.97 -4.09
C LYS A 208 -11.62 6.53 -3.81
N PRO A 209 -11.56 7.78 -3.36
CA PRO A 209 -10.29 8.43 -3.19
C PRO A 209 -9.72 8.14 -1.79
N HIS A 210 -9.14 6.95 -1.58
CA HIS A 210 -8.52 6.57 -0.30
C HIS A 210 -7.05 6.97 -0.18
N GLY A 211 -6.50 7.66 -1.16
CA GLY A 211 -5.11 8.11 -1.16
C GLY A 211 -4.88 9.34 -0.31
N ARG A 212 -3.67 9.43 0.23
CA ARG A 212 -3.18 10.54 1.04
C ARG A 212 -1.79 10.96 0.59
N PHE A 213 -1.54 12.26 0.60
CA PHE A 213 -0.22 12.84 0.39
C PHE A 213 0.22 13.57 1.67
N MET A 214 1.41 13.25 2.17
CA MET A 214 1.90 13.71 3.46
C MET A 214 3.34 14.20 3.38
N SER A 215 3.74 14.93 4.43
CA SER A 215 5.15 15.20 4.73
C SER A 215 5.52 14.68 6.11
N TYR A 216 6.77 14.28 6.29
CA TYR A 216 7.39 13.99 7.57
C TYR A 216 8.54 14.96 7.82
N ASN A 217 8.53 15.61 8.99
CA ASN A 217 9.62 16.48 9.44
C ASN A 217 10.55 15.69 10.39
N PRO A 218 11.81 15.41 10.01
CA PRO A 218 12.73 14.64 10.85
C PRO A 218 13.14 15.32 12.16
N ALA A 219 13.12 16.65 12.22
CA ALA A 219 13.48 17.40 13.42
C ALA A 219 12.38 17.31 14.48
N THR A 220 11.12 17.39 14.08
CA THR A 220 9.98 17.31 15.00
C THR A 220 9.41 15.89 15.14
N LYS A 221 9.81 14.96 14.26
CA LYS A 221 9.26 13.61 14.12
C LYS A 221 7.73 13.60 13.91
N LYS A 222 7.22 14.57 13.15
CA LYS A 222 5.78 14.73 12.92
C LYS A 222 5.43 14.49 11.46
N VAL A 223 4.34 13.76 11.24
CA VAL A 223 3.66 13.65 9.96
C VAL A 223 2.63 14.78 9.84
N ALA A 224 2.54 15.40 8.68
CA ALA A 224 1.48 16.35 8.33
C ALA A 224 0.78 15.88 7.05
N LEU A 225 -0.55 15.93 7.05
CA LEU A 225 -1.38 15.64 5.87
C LEU A 225 -1.44 16.88 4.97
N LEU A 226 -0.94 16.75 3.74
CA LEU A 226 -0.88 17.84 2.78
C LEU A 226 -2.07 17.82 1.82
N ALA A 227 -2.45 16.62 1.35
CA ALA A 227 -3.68 16.41 0.60
C ALA A 227 -4.32 15.08 0.99
N ARG A 228 -5.65 15.03 0.89
CA ARG A 228 -6.48 13.86 1.21
C ARG A 228 -7.52 13.68 0.12
N ASN A 229 -8.16 12.52 0.14
CA ASN A 229 -9.15 12.17 -0.88
C ASN A 229 -8.52 12.21 -2.27
N LEU A 230 -7.41 11.49 -2.42
CA LEU A 230 -6.76 11.26 -3.70
C LEU A 230 -7.12 9.86 -4.25
N TYR A 231 -7.26 9.72 -5.56
CA TYR A 231 -7.42 8.44 -6.23
C TYR A 231 -6.06 7.77 -6.43
N PHE A 232 -5.78 6.76 -5.59
CA PHE A 232 -4.56 5.96 -5.65
C PHE A 232 -3.28 6.82 -5.77
N ALA A 233 -2.91 7.48 -4.66
CA ALA A 233 -1.77 8.40 -4.60
C ALA A 233 -0.44 7.65 -4.77
N ASN A 234 0.00 7.45 -6.01
CA ASN A 234 1.06 6.52 -6.35
C ASN A 234 2.45 7.11 -6.10
N GLY A 235 2.81 8.17 -6.82
CA GLY A 235 4.15 8.76 -6.78
C GLY A 235 4.18 10.19 -6.25
N VAL A 236 5.38 10.65 -5.88
CA VAL A 236 5.66 12.03 -5.48
C VAL A 236 7.05 12.46 -5.97
N ALA A 237 7.20 13.73 -6.35
CA ALA A 237 8.48 14.33 -6.71
C ALA A 237 8.53 15.80 -6.31
N VAL A 238 9.64 16.22 -5.69
CA VAL A 238 9.94 17.60 -5.35
C VAL A 238 10.52 18.29 -6.59
N ALA A 239 10.03 19.49 -6.89
CA ALA A 239 10.56 20.28 -8.00
C ALA A 239 12.05 20.63 -7.77
N PRO A 240 12.90 20.63 -8.81
CA PRO A 240 14.31 21.00 -8.65
C PRO A 240 14.53 22.38 -8.01
N ASP A 241 13.64 23.34 -8.26
CA ASP A 241 13.71 24.70 -7.67
C ASP A 241 13.07 24.80 -6.27
N GLN A 242 12.64 23.67 -5.70
CA GLN A 242 12.06 23.53 -4.36
C GLN A 242 10.76 24.33 -4.12
N LYS A 243 10.10 24.83 -5.16
CA LYS A 243 8.91 25.68 -5.02
C LYS A 243 7.60 24.92 -4.93
N PHE A 244 7.58 23.68 -5.42
CA PHE A 244 6.38 22.85 -5.41
C PHE A 244 6.74 21.37 -5.34
N VAL A 245 5.74 20.57 -5.01
CA VAL A 245 5.82 19.11 -5.02
C VAL A 245 4.69 18.61 -5.92
N VAL A 246 5.00 17.64 -6.77
CA VAL A 246 4.03 16.97 -7.65
C VAL A 246 3.72 15.62 -7.05
N TYR A 247 2.45 15.25 -6.98
CA TYR A 247 2.01 13.90 -6.68
C TYR A 247 1.21 13.34 -7.86
N CYS A 248 1.11 12.02 -7.96
CA CYS A 248 0.40 11.33 -9.03
C CYS A 248 -0.82 10.57 -8.48
N GLU A 249 -1.97 10.72 -9.13
CA GLU A 249 -3.16 9.90 -8.93
C GLU A 249 -3.25 8.87 -10.06
N THR A 250 -3.27 7.59 -9.71
CA THR A 250 -3.40 6.50 -10.71
C THR A 250 -4.86 6.09 -10.81
N ILE A 251 -5.45 6.36 -11.98
CA ILE A 251 -6.83 6.07 -12.29
C ILE A 251 -6.85 5.10 -13.49
N LEU A 252 -7.23 3.85 -13.24
CA LEU A 252 -7.38 2.82 -14.28
C LEU A 252 -8.72 2.97 -15.03
#